data_AF-A0A4V1F348-F1
#
_entry.id   AF-A0A4V1F348-F1
#
_cell.length_a   1.000
_cell.length_b   1.000
_cell.length_c   1.000
_cell.angle_alpha   90.00
_cell.angle_beta   90.00
_cell.angle_gamma   90.00
#
_symmetry.space_group_name_H-M   'P 1'
#
loop_
_entity.id
_entity.type
_entity.pdbx_description
1 polymer ?
#
loop_
_entity_poly.entity_id
_entity_poly.type
_entity_poly.pdbx_seq_one_letter_code
_entity_poly.pdbx_strand_id
1 'polypeptide(L)'
;LVFGSEVVFVGLGTMIFSGVMAMSEMDGKKVIAFSTLSQLGMMMMGLGLGLKVLVFFHLLVHAVFKSLMFLSMGVVISSLGGEQDVRWMGAQMQVMPLVGV
;
A
#
# COMPACT_ATOMS: atom_id res chain seq x y z
N LEU A 1 -14.34 -21.93 12.84
CA LEU A 1 -14.47 -20.65 13.57
C LEU A 1 -13.41 -20.46 14.66
N VAL A 2 -12.84 -21.53 15.24
CA VAL A 2 -11.79 -21.43 16.29
C VAL A 2 -10.55 -20.64 15.83
N PHE A 3 -10.12 -20.79 14.57
CA PHE A 3 -8.96 -20.04 14.02
C PHE A 3 -9.26 -18.57 13.67
N GLY A 4 -10.50 -18.10 13.79
CA GLY A 4 -10.88 -16.74 13.36
C GLY A 4 -10.28 -15.64 14.23
N SER A 5 -10.20 -15.87 15.55
CA SER A 5 -9.70 -14.88 16.51
C SER A 5 -8.19 -14.64 16.38
N GLU A 6 -7.39 -15.70 16.25
CA GLU A 6 -5.93 -15.59 16.09
C GLU A 6 -5.56 -14.82 14.82
N VAL A 7 -6.29 -15.08 13.73
CA VAL A 7 -6.12 -14.40 12.44
C VAL A 7 -6.39 -12.89 12.54
N VAL A 8 -7.40 -12.49 13.32
CA VAL A 8 -7.71 -11.06 13.56
C VAL A 8 -6.54 -10.36 14.25
N PHE A 9 -5.97 -10.97 15.29
CA PHE A 9 -4.85 -10.37 16.03
C PHE A 9 -3.59 -10.24 15.14
N VAL A 10 -3.28 -11.27 14.35
CA VAL A 10 -2.14 -11.22 13.41
C VAL A 10 -2.36 -10.15 12.33
N GLY A 11 -3.57 -10.06 11.76
CA GLY A 11 -3.94 -9.05 10.78
C GLY A 11 -3.84 -7.61 11.31
N LEU A 12 -4.33 -7.38 12.54
CA LEU A 12 -4.25 -6.08 13.20
C LEU A 12 -2.81 -5.69 13.53
N GLY A 13 -2.00 -6.63 14.02
CA GLY A 13 -0.58 -6.42 14.26
C GLY A 13 0.19 -6.04 12.99
N THR A 14 -0.05 -6.75 11.88
CA THR A 14 0.59 -6.44 10.58
C THR A 14 0.14 -5.09 10.02
N MET A 15 -1.15 -4.75 10.14
CA MET A 15 -1.68 -3.46 9.70
C MET A 15 -0.97 -2.28 10.39
N ILE A 16 -0.85 -2.34 11.72
CA ILE A 16 -0.23 -1.27 12.51
C ILE A 16 1.28 -1.22 12.27
N PHE A 17 1.96 -2.36 12.31
CA PHE A 17 3.40 -2.44 12.11
C PHE A 17 3.82 -1.84 10.76
N SER A 18 3.15 -2.23 9.69
CA SER A 18 3.43 -1.71 8.35
C SER A 18 3.11 -0.22 8.23
N GLY A 19 2.06 0.28 8.89
CA GLY A 19 1.75 1.70 8.94
C GLY A 19 2.85 2.52 9.61
N VAL A 20 3.38 2.06 10.75
CA VAL A 20 4.49 2.74 11.45
C VAL A 20 5.75 2.73 10.59
N MET A 21 6.09 1.59 9.97
CA MET A 21 7.26 1.50 9.09
C MET A 21 7.14 2.40 7.86
N ALA A 22 5.95 2.52 7.28
CA ALA A 22 5.71 3.41 6.14
C ALA A 22 5.99 4.88 6.47
N MET A 23 5.69 5.34 7.69
CA MET A 23 5.94 6.72 8.10
C MET A 23 7.44 7.04 8.26
N SER A 24 8.27 6.02 8.51
CA SER A 24 9.72 6.19 8.69
C SER A 24 10.53 6.02 7.40
N GLU A 25 9.92 5.50 6.34
CA GLU A 25 10.63 5.14 5.11
C GLU A 25 10.69 6.31 4.13
N MET A 26 11.86 6.52 3.52
CA MET A 26 12.10 7.64 2.61
C MET A 26 12.02 7.25 1.13
N ASP A 27 12.07 5.95 0.83
CA ASP A 27 11.94 5.41 -0.52
C ASP A 27 10.46 5.24 -0.89
N GLY A 28 10.00 5.94 -1.93
CA GLY A 28 8.59 5.96 -2.30
C GLY A 28 8.05 4.59 -2.73
N LYS A 29 8.86 3.74 -3.37
CA LYS A 29 8.42 2.37 -3.73
C LYS A 29 8.16 1.53 -2.50
N LYS A 30 9.01 1.66 -1.48
CA LYS A 30 8.84 0.95 -0.20
C LYS A 30 7.66 1.48 0.60
N VAL A 31 7.40 2.79 0.59
CA VAL A 31 6.19 3.37 1.21
C VAL A 31 4.91 2.78 0.57
N ILE A 32 4.87 2.65 -0.77
CA ILE A 32 3.75 2.02 -1.47
C ILE A 32 3.64 0.53 -1.11
N ALA A 33 4.76 -0.16 -0.91
CA ALA A 33 4.79 -1.56 -0.48
C ALA A 33 4.33 -1.75 0.97
N PHE A 34 4.72 -0.89 1.91
CA PHE A 34 4.22 -0.99 3.28
C PHE A 34 2.71 -0.74 3.36
N SER A 35 2.16 0.12 2.50
CA SER A 35 0.72 0.29 2.43
C SER A 35 -0.01 -0.92 1.83
N THR A 36 0.60 -1.74 0.96
CA THR A 36 0.01 -3.04 0.55
C THR A 36 -0.01 -4.02 1.72
N LEU A 37 1.08 -4.07 2.50
CA LEU A 37 1.16 -4.92 3.69
C LEU A 37 0.08 -4.53 4.72
N SER A 38 -0.20 -3.23 4.87
CA SER A 38 -1.26 -2.75 5.75
C SER A 38 -2.66 -3.16 5.29
N GLN A 39 -2.93 -3.05 3.98
CA GLN A 39 -4.21 -3.45 3.38
C GLN A 39 -4.42 -4.97 3.39
N LEU A 40 -3.35 -5.76 3.19
CA LEU A 40 -3.40 -7.21 3.37
C LEU A 40 -3.66 -7.60 4.83
N GLY A 41 -3.08 -6.86 5.80
CA GLY A 41 -3.40 -7.02 7.23
C GLY A 41 -4.89 -6.78 7.51
N MET A 42 -5.48 -5.75 6.92
CA MET A 42 -6.93 -5.50 7.00
C MET A 42 -7.77 -6.59 6.33
N MET A 43 -7.37 -7.08 5.15
CA MET A 43 -8.05 -8.19 4.48
C MET A 43 -8.00 -9.46 5.34
N MET A 44 -6.86 -9.73 5.99
CA MET A 44 -6.69 -10.86 6.89
C MET A 44 -7.60 -10.74 8.12
N MET A 45 -7.71 -9.54 8.69
CA MET A 45 -8.68 -9.24 9.75
C MET A 45 -10.13 -9.52 9.30
N GLY A 46 -10.49 -9.10 8.08
CA GLY A 46 -11.81 -9.34 7.50
C GLY A 46 -12.13 -10.82 7.29
N LEU A 47 -11.13 -11.65 6.95
CA LEU A 47 -11.28 -13.10 6.84
C LEU A 47 -11.53 -13.74 8.21
N GLY A 48 -10.83 -13.29 9.25
CA GLY A 48 -11.04 -13.75 10.63
C GLY A 48 -12.45 -13.46 11.17
N LEU A 49 -13.07 -12.36 10.72
CA LEU A 49 -14.47 -12.00 11.01
C LEU A 49 -15.49 -12.74 10.11
N GLY A 50 -15.05 -13.53 9.14
CA GLY A 50 -15.93 -14.28 8.24
C GLY A 50 -16.50 -13.48 7.06
N LEU A 51 -16.06 -12.24 6.83
CA LEU A 51 -16.57 -11.34 5.80
C LEU A 51 -15.96 -11.61 4.40
N LYS A 52 -16.07 -12.85 3.92
CA LYS A 52 -15.37 -13.32 2.72
C LYS A 52 -15.67 -12.53 1.45
N VAL A 53 -16.95 -12.20 1.21
CA VAL A 53 -17.38 -11.46 0.01
C VAL A 53 -16.79 -10.05 0.00
N LEU A 54 -16.79 -9.37 1.16
CA LEU A 54 -16.23 -8.03 1.30
C LEU A 54 -14.71 -8.04 1.08
N VAL A 55 -14.00 -9.03 1.65
CA VAL A 55 -12.55 -9.17 1.47
C VAL A 55 -12.21 -9.41 0.00
N PHE A 56 -12.96 -10.26 -0.69
CA PHE A 56 -12.72 -10.51 -2.11
C PHE A 56 -12.92 -9.25 -2.95
N PHE A 57 -14.00 -8.50 -2.71
CA PHE A 57 -14.22 -7.22 -3.37
C PHE A 57 -13.08 -6.23 -3.09
N HIS A 58 -12.67 -6.11 -1.82
CA HIS A 58 -11.57 -5.24 -1.43
C HIS A 58 -10.24 -5.65 -2.08
N LEU A 59 -9.98 -6.95 -2.23
CA LEU A 59 -8.79 -7.48 -2.90
C LEU A 59 -8.72 -7.07 -4.38
N LEU A 60 -9.85 -7.13 -5.10
CA LEU A 60 -9.91 -6.69 -6.51
C LEU A 60 -9.62 -5.20 -6.63
N VAL A 61 -10.28 -4.39 -5.81
CA VAL A 61 -10.10 -2.94 -5.79
C VAL A 61 -8.66 -2.57 -5.43
N HIS A 62 -8.10 -3.22 -4.41
CA HIS A 62 -6.70 -3.07 -4.01
C HIS A 62 -5.73 -3.38 -5.14
N ALA A 63 -5.93 -4.48 -5.88
CA ALA A 63 -5.05 -4.85 -6.98
C ALA A 63 -5.01 -3.77 -8.08
N VAL A 64 -6.16 -3.18 -8.42
CA VAL A 64 -6.24 -2.11 -9.43
C VAL A 64 -5.59 -0.82 -8.91
N PHE A 65 -5.89 -0.39 -7.69
CA PHE A 65 -5.31 0.85 -7.16
C PHE A 65 -3.79 0.72 -6.94
N LYS A 66 -3.32 -0.44 -6.50
CA LYS A 66 -1.89 -0.65 -6.26
C LYS A 66 -1.08 -0.78 -7.54
N SER A 67 -1.60 -1.45 -8.56
CA SER A 67 -0.92 -1.48 -9.86
C SER A 67 -0.78 -0.07 -10.44
N LEU A 68 -1.81 0.77 -10.28
CA LEU A 68 -1.78 2.17 -10.71
C LEU A 68 -0.73 2.99 -9.93
N MET A 69 -0.68 2.88 -8.60
CA MET A 69 0.32 3.59 -7.78
C MET A 69 1.76 3.15 -8.09
N PHE A 70 2.00 1.85 -8.28
CA PHE A 70 3.33 1.37 -8.65
C PHE A 70 3.74 1.82 -10.06
N LEU A 71 2.79 1.90 -10.99
CA LEU A 71 3.05 2.40 -12.33
C LEU A 71 3.35 3.90 -12.32
N SER A 72 2.55 4.72 -11.63
CA SER A 72 2.77 6.16 -11.53
C SER A 72 4.12 6.48 -10.89
N MET A 73 4.44 5.82 -9.76
CA MET A 73 5.73 5.93 -9.10
C MET A 73 6.89 5.49 -10.01
N GLY A 74 6.68 4.45 -10.83
CA GLY A 74 7.65 4.00 -11.82
C GLY A 74 7.98 5.06 -12.87
N VAL A 75 6.96 5.77 -13.36
CA VAL A 75 7.14 6.90 -14.29
C VAL A 75 7.91 8.04 -13.61
N VAL A 76 7.57 8.37 -12.35
CA VAL A 76 8.27 9.41 -11.58
C VAL A 76 9.76 9.09 -11.43
N ILE A 77 10.09 7.87 -10.98
CA ILE A 77 11.48 7.44 -10.81
C ILE A 77 12.25 7.45 -12.13
N SER A 78 11.62 7.02 -13.23
CA SER A 78 12.23 7.07 -14.56
C SER A 78 12.52 8.50 -15.00
N SER A 79 11.59 9.43 -14.73
CA SER A 79 11.74 10.85 -15.08
C SER A 79 12.84 11.56 -14.30
N LEU A 80 13.11 11.12 -13.06
CA LEU A 80 14.14 11.67 -12.17
C LEU A 80 15.50 10.95 -12.30
N GLY A 81 15.71 10.16 -13.36
CA GLY A 81 17.00 9.47 -13.59
C GLY A 81 17.29 8.32 -12.62
N GLY A 82 16.25 7.75 -11.98
CA GLY A 82 16.38 6.63 -11.06
C GLY A 82 16.30 7.01 -9.58
N GLU A 83 16.16 8.29 -9.23
CA GLU A 83 16.00 8.75 -7.85
C GLU A 83 14.71 8.21 -7.23
N GLN A 84 14.81 7.60 -6.03
CA GLN A 84 13.70 6.95 -5.33
C GLN A 84 13.29 7.63 -4.02
N ASP A 85 14.12 8.56 -3.55
CA ASP A 85 13.92 9.27 -2.29
C ASP A 85 12.87 10.38 -2.45
N VAL A 86 11.78 10.27 -1.68
CA VAL A 86 10.60 11.14 -1.73
C VAL A 86 10.94 12.61 -1.45
N ARG A 87 12.03 12.89 -0.72
CA ARG A 87 12.47 14.28 -0.44
C ARG A 87 12.85 15.05 -1.70
N TRP A 88 13.31 14.34 -2.73
CA TRP A 88 13.71 14.93 -4.00
C TRP A 88 12.58 14.94 -5.04
N MET A 89 11.43 14.33 -4.72
CA MET A 89 10.27 14.20 -5.61
C MET A 89 9.29 15.37 -5.47
N GLY A 90 9.81 16.60 -5.40
CA GLY A 90 8.98 17.81 -5.31
C GLY A 90 8.28 18.18 -6.62
N ALA A 91 7.24 19.02 -6.52
CA ALA A 91 6.57 19.69 -7.65
C ALA A 91 6.05 18.80 -8.80
N GLN A 92 5.78 17.51 -8.54
CA GLN A 92 5.36 16.56 -9.59
C GLN A 92 4.04 16.95 -10.27
N MET A 93 3.12 17.57 -9.54
CA MET A 93 1.86 18.10 -10.10
C MET A 93 2.08 19.18 -11.18
N GLN A 94 3.17 19.94 -11.11
CA GLN A 94 3.50 20.97 -12.09
C GLN A 94 4.29 20.39 -13.29
N VAL A 95 5.17 19.43 -13.02
CA VAL A 95 6.07 18.84 -14.04
C VAL A 95 5.36 17.76 -14.87
N MET A 96 4.52 16.95 -14.24
CA MET A 96 3.82 15.82 -14.87
C MET A 96 2.36 15.75 -14.39
N PRO A 97 1.46 16.64 -14.84
CA PRO A 97 0.09 16.73 -14.31
C PRO A 97 -0.76 15.47 -14.51
N LEU A 98 -0.42 14.62 -15.49
CA LEU A 98 -1.11 13.35 -15.73
C LEU A 98 -0.73 12.27 -14.70
N VAL A 99 0.52 12.31 -14.20
CA VAL A 99 1.09 11.31 -13.29
C VAL A 99 1.14 11.83 -11.85
N GLY A 100 1.14 13.15 -11.69
CA GLY A 100 1.28 13.87 -10.43
C GLY A 100 0.44 13.22 -9.35
N VAL A 101 1.15 12.63 -8.39
CA VAL A 101 0.60 12.10 -7.15
C VAL A 101 0.47 13.24 -6.16
#